data_AF-A0A1Y4GSR8-F1
#
_entry.id   AF-A0A1Y4GSR8-F1
#
_cell.length_a   1.000
_cell.length_b   1.000
_cell.length_c   1.000
_cell.angle_alpha   90.00
_cell.angle_beta   90.00
_cell.angle_gamma   90.00
#
_symmetry.space_group_name_H-M   'P 1'
#
loop_
_entity.id
_entity.type
_entity.pdbx_description
1 polymer ?
#
loop_
_entity_poly.entity_id
_entity_poly.type
_entity_poly.pdbx_seq_one_letter_code
_entity_poly.pdbx_strand_id
1 'polypeptide(L)'
;SPCREERTPSFHVNTRKGVWHDFGTGHGGDIFTLAGELSGSDGFMAQARFIAGVYGGTIPEYAGQKKGNGGVRAEKRKEASRFEEVVRSPLYCNVLLGYLKGRGIPAEIARAECEEVRFRLYGKRYFAVGFRNMSGGYELRTRFMKWCLPPKDISLIRNGSLTCNLFEGFIDFLSWKVLGISRDEDYLVLNSVALLERSFPYLDHYGKIRCYLDNDDTGKRTLADLRKRYGDRIDDCSDLYAGYKDLNEYLGSNFPLEQ
;
A
#
# COMPACT_ATOMS: atom_id res chain seq x y z
N SER A 1 -15.93 25.23 16.60
CA SER A 1 -15.00 24.20 16.13
C SER A 1 -13.59 24.78 16.20
N PRO A 2 -12.53 24.02 16.48
CA PRO A 2 -11.16 24.54 16.47
C PRO A 2 -10.77 25.22 15.15
N CYS A 3 -11.45 24.88 14.05
CA CYS A 3 -11.19 25.40 12.72
C CYS A 3 -12.15 26.53 12.28
N ARG A 4 -13.20 26.84 13.07
CA ARG A 4 -14.18 27.91 12.75
C ARG A 4 -15.07 28.31 13.93
N GLU A 5 -15.57 29.54 13.90
CA GLU A 5 -16.59 30.01 14.83
C GLU A 5 -17.93 29.29 14.60
N GLU A 6 -18.57 28.88 15.70
CA GLU A 6 -19.87 28.21 15.64
C GLU A 6 -20.67 28.39 16.93
N ARG A 7 -22.00 28.23 16.83
CA ARG A 7 -22.92 28.31 17.98
C ARG A 7 -23.30 26.94 18.57
N THR A 8 -23.09 25.85 17.82
CA THR A 8 -23.41 24.48 18.24
C THR A 8 -22.17 23.60 18.05
N PRO A 9 -21.67 22.89 19.08
CA PRO A 9 -20.48 22.06 18.96
C PRO A 9 -20.65 20.95 17.92
N SER A 10 -19.77 20.89 16.92
CA SER A 10 -19.81 19.86 15.86
C SER A 10 -18.50 19.07 15.70
N PHE A 11 -17.44 19.45 16.43
CA PHE A 11 -16.13 18.82 16.32
C PHE A 11 -15.98 17.64 17.29
N HIS A 12 -15.59 16.47 16.77
CA HIS A 12 -15.44 15.24 17.54
C HIS A 12 -14.07 14.59 17.31
N VAL A 13 -13.43 14.14 18.39
CA VAL A 13 -12.17 13.39 18.34
C VAL A 13 -12.40 11.99 18.91
N ASN A 14 -12.10 10.98 18.10
CA ASN A 14 -12.10 9.59 18.53
C ASN A 14 -10.66 9.15 18.83
N THR A 15 -10.26 9.23 20.09
CA THR A 15 -8.90 8.89 20.55
C THR A 15 -8.56 7.41 20.40
N ARG A 16 -9.57 6.51 20.39
CA ARG A 16 -9.35 5.07 20.14
C ARG A 16 -8.99 4.80 18.69
N LYS A 17 -9.60 5.53 17.75
CA LYS A 17 -9.34 5.40 16.31
C LYS A 17 -8.25 6.34 15.81
N GLY A 18 -7.82 7.31 16.63
CA GLY A 18 -6.82 8.31 16.25
C GLY A 18 -7.30 9.27 15.17
N VAL A 19 -8.61 9.52 15.10
CA VAL A 19 -9.23 10.36 14.06
C VAL A 19 -10.07 11.48 14.65
N TRP A 20 -10.24 12.55 13.89
CA TRP A 20 -11.15 13.65 14.18
C TRP A 20 -12.17 13.81 13.05
N HIS A 21 -13.30 14.45 13.36
CA HIS A 21 -14.34 14.79 12.39
C HIS A 21 -15.09 16.04 12.84
N ASP A 22 -15.31 17.01 11.94
CA ASP A 22 -16.19 18.16 12.13
C ASP A 22 -17.49 17.92 11.37
N PHE A 23 -18.58 17.64 12.08
CA PHE A 23 -19.90 17.39 11.49
C PHE A 23 -20.52 18.62 10.82
N GLY A 24 -20.02 19.83 11.08
CA GLY A 24 -20.51 21.04 10.45
C GLY A 24 -19.85 21.37 9.11
N THR A 25 -18.63 20.86 8.84
CA THR A 25 -17.97 21.00 7.53
C THR A 25 -17.89 19.70 6.75
N GLY A 26 -18.04 18.55 7.41
CA GLY A 26 -17.79 17.23 6.84
C GLY A 26 -16.30 16.86 6.73
N HIS A 27 -15.40 17.70 7.23
CA HIS A 27 -13.97 17.41 7.22
C HIS A 27 -13.58 16.48 8.38
N GLY A 28 -12.55 15.66 8.16
CA GLY A 28 -12.02 14.76 9.16
C GLY A 28 -10.78 14.03 8.65
N GLY A 29 -10.11 13.33 9.55
CA GLY A 29 -8.90 12.58 9.21
C GLY A 29 -8.04 12.29 10.43
N ASP A 30 -6.74 12.13 10.21
CA ASP A 30 -5.75 11.90 11.26
C ASP A 30 -5.18 13.20 11.86
N ILE A 31 -4.22 13.08 12.76
CA ILE A 31 -3.56 14.23 13.41
C ILE A 31 -2.85 15.18 12.44
N PHE A 32 -2.36 14.71 11.29
CA PHE A 32 -1.69 15.56 10.30
C PHE A 32 -2.70 16.38 9.51
N THR A 33 -3.82 15.77 9.13
CA THR A 33 -4.93 16.53 8.53
C THR A 33 -5.47 17.58 9.48
N LEU A 34 -5.60 17.26 10.78
CA LEU A 34 -6.00 18.25 11.79
C LEU A 34 -4.98 19.38 11.91
N ALA A 35 -3.69 19.05 11.94
CA ALA A 35 -2.63 20.05 11.98
C ALA A 35 -2.63 20.92 10.73
N GLY A 36 -2.99 20.37 9.57
CA GLY A 36 -3.13 21.13 8.33
C GLY A 36 -4.26 22.13 8.38
N GLU A 37 -5.44 21.70 8.85
CA GLU A 37 -6.61 22.57 9.06
C GLU A 37 -6.32 23.70 10.04
N LEU A 38 -5.63 23.39 11.15
CA LEU A 38 -5.30 24.38 12.18
C LEU A 38 -4.17 25.34 11.79
N SER A 39 -3.23 24.88 10.96
CA SER A 39 -2.09 25.70 10.51
C SER A 39 -2.31 26.37 9.15
N GLY A 40 -3.41 26.06 8.45
CA GLY A 40 -3.67 26.51 7.09
C GLY A 40 -2.66 25.98 6.07
N SER A 41 -2.08 24.79 6.30
CA SER A 41 -1.01 24.23 5.48
C SER A 41 -1.32 22.82 5.02
N ASP A 42 -1.16 22.57 3.72
CA ASP A 42 -1.20 21.25 3.09
C ASP A 42 0.15 20.51 3.14
N GLY A 43 1.25 21.24 3.36
CA GLY A 43 2.60 20.69 3.41
C GLY A 43 2.89 19.85 4.66
N PHE A 44 3.26 18.58 4.47
CA PHE A 44 3.59 17.62 5.54
C PHE A 44 4.61 18.15 6.57
N MET A 45 5.68 18.81 6.10
CA MET A 45 6.69 19.34 7.02
C MET A 45 6.14 20.45 7.91
N ALA A 46 5.30 21.34 7.38
CA ALA A 46 4.68 22.41 8.16
C ALA A 46 3.67 21.85 9.18
N GLN A 47 2.89 20.84 8.80
CA GLN A 47 2.00 20.10 9.71
C GLN A 47 2.80 19.41 10.84
N ALA A 48 3.92 18.77 10.51
CA ALA A 48 4.81 18.17 11.49
C ALA A 48 5.41 19.22 12.45
N ARG A 49 5.77 20.42 11.96
CA ARG A 49 6.22 21.53 12.83
C ARG A 49 5.14 22.01 13.77
N PHE A 50 3.92 22.14 13.27
CA PHE A 50 2.78 22.55 14.08
C PHE A 50 2.53 21.56 15.22
N ILE A 51 2.49 20.27 14.92
CA ILE A 51 2.33 19.21 15.93
C ILE A 51 3.46 19.27 16.96
N ALA A 52 4.72 19.35 16.52
CA ALA A 52 5.87 19.39 17.43
C ALA A 52 5.84 20.61 18.37
N GLY A 53 5.47 21.78 17.83
CA GLY A 53 5.33 23.01 18.61
C GLY A 53 4.27 22.92 19.72
N VAL A 54 3.15 22.25 19.47
CA VAL A 54 2.08 22.05 20.46
C VAL A 54 2.53 21.14 21.61
N TYR A 55 3.39 20.15 21.35
CA TYR A 55 3.91 19.23 22.38
C TYR A 55 5.13 19.78 23.14
N GLY A 56 5.53 21.05 22.93
CA GLY A 56 6.72 21.63 23.55
C GLY A 56 8.03 20.98 23.13
N GLY A 57 8.02 20.22 22.03
CA GLY A 57 9.19 19.54 21.48
C GLY A 57 9.80 20.34 20.33
N THR A 58 11.11 20.53 20.36
CA THR A 58 11.86 20.93 19.16
C THR A 58 11.90 19.76 18.19
N ILE A 59 11.51 20.00 16.94
CA ILE A 59 11.92 19.12 15.85
C ILE A 59 13.44 19.23 15.77
N PRO A 60 14.19 18.12 15.59
CA PRO A 60 15.61 18.22 15.26
C PRO A 60 15.76 19.15 14.07
N GLU A 61 16.47 20.26 14.26
CA GLU A 61 16.83 21.15 13.17
C GLU A 61 17.61 20.33 12.15
N TYR A 62 16.99 20.03 11.02
CA TYR A 62 17.77 19.73 9.82
C TYR A 62 18.51 21.02 9.52
N ALA A 63 19.79 21.07 9.91
CA ALA A 63 20.73 22.09 9.47
C ALA A 63 20.80 22.03 7.94
N GLY A 64 19.88 22.77 7.31
CA GLY A 64 19.88 23.02 5.89
C GLY A 64 21.17 23.75 5.56
N GLN A 65 22.14 23.02 5.02
CA GLN A 65 23.24 23.66 4.31
C GLN A 65 22.64 24.56 3.24
N LYS A 66 22.81 25.87 3.42
CA LYS A 66 22.61 26.89 2.38
C LYS A 66 23.38 26.43 1.14
N LYS A 67 22.68 25.91 0.12
CA LYS A 67 23.26 25.79 -1.21
C LYS A 67 23.12 27.15 -1.88
N GLY A 68 24.25 27.84 -1.99
CA GLY A 68 24.39 28.98 -2.88
C GLY A 68 24.05 28.60 -4.33
N ASN A 69 23.55 29.58 -5.06
CA ASN A 69 23.26 29.51 -6.48
C ASN A 69 24.44 28.89 -7.26
N GLY A 70 24.18 27.78 -7.93
CA GLY A 70 25.13 27.13 -8.84
C GLY A 70 24.48 25.91 -9.47
N GLY A 71 24.01 26.06 -10.70
CA GLY A 71 23.38 24.99 -11.48
C GLY A 71 24.32 23.81 -11.65
N VAL A 72 24.02 22.70 -11.00
CA VAL A 72 24.62 21.39 -11.28
C VAL A 72 23.49 20.38 -11.31
N ARG A 73 23.34 19.70 -12.46
CA ARG A 73 22.41 18.59 -12.69
C ARG A 73 22.42 17.66 -11.47
N ALA A 74 21.29 17.61 -10.76
CA ALA A 74 21.11 16.69 -9.65
C ALA A 74 20.98 15.27 -10.21
N GLU A 75 22.09 14.55 -10.28
CA GLU A 75 22.04 13.10 -10.17
C GLU A 75 21.29 12.81 -8.86
N LYS A 76 20.14 12.14 -8.96
CA LYS A 76 19.38 11.65 -7.82
C LYS A 76 20.29 10.71 -7.02
N ARG A 77 21.03 11.24 -6.04
CA ARG A 77 21.63 10.44 -4.99
C ARG A 77 20.49 9.64 -4.37
N LYS A 78 20.49 8.32 -4.57
CA LYS A 78 19.62 7.40 -3.82
C LYS A 78 19.94 7.63 -2.35
N GLU A 79 19.05 8.30 -1.62
CA GLU A 79 19.15 8.33 -0.16
C GLU A 79 19.24 6.88 0.31
N ALA A 80 20.20 6.59 1.19
CA ALA A 80 20.30 5.27 1.79
C ALA A 80 18.96 4.93 2.46
N SER A 81 18.49 3.70 2.25
CA SER A 81 17.28 3.20 2.88
C SER A 81 17.34 3.46 4.39
N ARG A 82 16.33 4.14 4.94
CA ARG A 82 16.25 4.40 6.39
C ARG A 82 15.86 3.17 7.22
N PHE A 83 15.71 2.03 6.56
CA PHE A 83 15.47 0.74 7.21
C PHE A 83 16.80 0.18 7.74
N GLU A 84 16.84 -0.06 9.04
CA GLU A 84 17.98 -0.59 9.78
C GLU A 84 17.60 -1.95 10.39
N GLU A 85 18.60 -2.75 10.78
CA GLU A 85 18.39 -4.02 11.52
C GLU A 85 17.34 -4.95 10.86
N VAL A 86 17.34 -5.03 9.53
CA VAL A 86 16.31 -5.78 8.78
C VAL A 86 16.56 -7.29 8.89
N VAL A 87 15.61 -8.00 9.48
CA VAL A 87 15.59 -9.46 9.59
C VAL A 87 14.35 -9.99 8.89
N ARG A 88 14.53 -10.99 8.02
CA ARG A 88 13.42 -11.74 7.41
C ARG A 88 13.39 -13.16 7.96
N SER A 89 12.20 -13.64 8.27
CA SER A 89 11.98 -14.99 8.78
C SER A 89 10.66 -15.55 8.27
N PRO A 90 10.41 -16.86 8.36
CA PRO A 90 9.09 -17.41 8.07
C PRO A 90 8.00 -16.75 8.93
N LEU A 91 6.79 -16.66 8.40
CA LEU A 91 5.68 -15.95 9.03
C LEU A 91 5.03 -16.77 10.16
N TYR A 92 5.48 -16.56 11.40
CA TYR A 92 4.92 -17.22 12.59
C TYR A 92 4.20 -16.28 13.56
N CYS A 93 4.40 -14.96 13.46
CA CYS A 93 3.75 -14.01 14.35
C CYS A 93 2.21 -14.08 14.27
N ASN A 94 1.58 -14.49 15.38
CA ASN A 94 0.12 -14.59 15.50
C ASN A 94 -0.61 -13.26 15.28
N VAL A 95 0.03 -12.12 15.55
CA VAL A 95 -0.57 -10.79 15.30
C VAL A 95 -0.68 -10.52 13.79
N LEU A 96 0.36 -10.86 13.02
CA LEU A 96 0.34 -10.71 11.57
C LEU A 96 -0.59 -11.72 10.90
N LEU A 97 -0.58 -12.97 11.39
CA LEU A 97 -1.51 -14.00 10.94
C LEU A 97 -2.96 -13.66 11.28
N GLY A 98 -3.24 -13.10 12.46
CA GLY A 98 -4.56 -12.63 12.83
C GLY A 98 -5.04 -11.46 11.95
N TYR A 99 -4.13 -10.55 11.57
CA TYR A 99 -4.42 -9.52 10.58
C TYR A 99 -4.81 -10.12 9.22
N LEU A 100 -4.06 -11.10 8.71
CA LEU A 100 -4.36 -11.77 7.44
C LEU A 100 -5.63 -12.63 7.52
N LYS A 101 -5.89 -13.32 8.64
CA LYS A 101 -7.17 -14.01 8.90
C LYS A 101 -8.34 -13.04 8.79
N GLY A 102 -8.21 -11.84 9.37
CA GLY A 102 -9.21 -10.78 9.24
C GLY A 102 -9.39 -10.23 7.82
N ARG A 103 -8.49 -10.56 6.89
CA ARG A 103 -8.60 -10.32 5.45
C ARG A 103 -9.08 -11.55 4.67
N GLY A 104 -9.54 -12.60 5.35
CA GLY A 104 -9.95 -13.86 4.72
C GLY A 104 -8.79 -14.74 4.25
N ILE A 105 -7.55 -14.44 4.63
CA ILE A 105 -6.36 -15.18 4.18
C ILE A 105 -5.94 -16.20 5.24
N PRO A 106 -6.07 -17.51 4.98
CA PRO A 106 -5.65 -18.57 5.89
C PRO A 106 -4.14 -18.55 6.14
N ALA A 107 -3.74 -19.04 7.32
CA ALA A 107 -2.34 -19.05 7.74
C ALA A 107 -1.45 -19.92 6.83
N GLU A 108 -2.00 -20.94 6.17
CA GLU A 108 -1.29 -21.77 5.20
C GLU A 108 -0.83 -20.95 3.99
N ILE A 109 -1.76 -20.29 3.31
CA ILE A 109 -1.46 -19.42 2.16
C ILE A 109 -0.55 -18.26 2.58
N ALA A 110 -0.84 -17.62 3.73
CA ALA A 110 -0.01 -16.55 4.25
C ALA A 110 1.46 -16.97 4.47
N ARG A 111 1.70 -18.17 5.00
CA ARG A 111 3.06 -18.69 5.25
C ARG A 111 3.77 -19.14 3.98
N ALA A 112 3.03 -19.63 3.00
CA ALA A 112 3.60 -20.04 1.71
C ALA A 112 4.08 -18.83 0.90
N GLU A 113 3.35 -17.71 0.97
CA GLU A 113 3.53 -16.58 0.06
C GLU A 113 4.20 -15.36 0.71
N CYS A 114 4.26 -15.28 2.05
CA CYS A 114 4.78 -14.13 2.76
C CYS A 114 5.80 -14.49 3.85
N GLU A 115 6.65 -13.52 4.17
CA GLU A 115 7.63 -13.60 5.25
C GLU A 115 7.25 -12.62 6.38
N GLU A 116 7.77 -12.86 7.58
CA GLU A 116 7.80 -11.87 8.64
C GLU A 116 9.06 -11.02 8.48
N VAL A 117 8.89 -9.70 8.40
CA VAL A 117 10.01 -8.75 8.29
C VAL A 117 10.05 -7.88 9.54
N ARG A 118 11.13 -7.97 10.29
CA ARG A 118 11.43 -7.13 11.45
C ARG A 118 12.49 -6.10 11.07
N PHE A 119 12.30 -4.86 11.49
CA PHE A 119 13.20 -3.77 11.11
C PHE A 119 13.14 -2.61 12.11
N ARG A 120 14.13 -1.73 12.05
CA ARG A 120 14.12 -0.43 12.71
C ARG A 120 13.92 0.68 11.69
N LEU A 121 13.04 1.63 11.99
CA LEU A 121 12.75 2.79 11.16
C LEU A 121 12.59 4.00 12.08
N TYR A 122 13.34 5.07 11.84
CA TYR A 122 13.34 6.26 12.71
C TYR A 122 13.60 5.94 14.20
N GLY A 123 14.53 5.02 14.47
CA GLY A 123 14.87 4.59 15.83
C GLY A 123 13.84 3.69 16.52
N LYS A 124 12.70 3.39 15.88
CA LYS A 124 11.65 2.52 16.43
C LYS A 124 11.68 1.16 15.76
N ARG A 125 11.41 0.10 16.53
CA ARG A 125 11.33 -1.28 16.02
C ARG A 125 9.92 -1.60 15.53
N TYR A 126 9.84 -2.28 14.41
CA TYR A 126 8.61 -2.69 13.75
C TYR A 126 8.71 -4.14 13.27
N PHE A 127 7.55 -4.73 13.02
CA PHE A 127 7.41 -6.00 12.32
C PHE A 127 6.19 -5.93 11.40
N ALA A 128 6.28 -6.56 10.23
CA ALA A 128 5.24 -6.54 9.21
C ALA A 128 5.21 -7.84 8.40
N VAL A 129 4.08 -8.09 7.74
CA VAL A 129 4.00 -9.05 6.64
C VAL A 129 4.83 -8.48 5.50
N GLY A 130 5.79 -9.26 4.99
CA GLY A 130 6.59 -8.91 3.83
C GLY A 130 6.24 -9.78 2.64
N PHE A 131 5.90 -9.14 1.53
CA PHE A 131 5.75 -9.78 0.22
C PHE A 131 6.93 -9.40 -0.67
N ARG A 132 7.72 -10.38 -1.08
CA ARG A 132 8.99 -10.18 -1.80
C ARG A 132 8.73 -9.73 -3.23
N ASN A 133 9.56 -8.81 -3.73
CA ASN A 133 9.57 -8.38 -5.13
C ASN A 133 10.79 -8.89 -5.90
N MET A 134 10.80 -8.70 -7.22
CA MET A 134 11.83 -9.21 -8.11
C MET A 134 13.24 -8.67 -7.85
N SER A 135 13.33 -7.45 -7.32
CA SER A 135 14.62 -6.80 -7.01
C SER A 135 15.10 -7.05 -5.57
N GLY A 136 14.49 -7.99 -4.84
CA GLY A 136 14.87 -8.33 -3.46
C GLY A 136 14.39 -7.35 -2.39
N GLY A 137 13.56 -6.37 -2.76
CA GLY A 137 12.79 -5.54 -1.84
C GLY A 137 11.49 -6.23 -1.43
N TYR A 138 10.71 -5.54 -0.59
CA TYR A 138 9.45 -6.08 -0.07
C TYR A 138 8.37 -5.01 -0.01
N GLU A 139 7.15 -5.40 -0.35
CA GLU A 139 5.97 -4.70 0.14
C GLU A 139 5.69 -5.13 1.57
N LEU A 140 5.60 -4.17 2.47
CA LEU A 140 5.42 -4.39 3.90
C LEU A 140 4.01 -3.96 4.32
N ARG A 141 3.33 -4.82 5.05
CA ARG A 141 1.94 -4.60 5.46
C ARG A 141 1.72 -4.94 6.93
N THR A 142 1.05 -4.02 7.61
CA THR A 142 0.36 -4.27 8.86
C THR A 142 -1.10 -3.85 8.72
N ARG A 143 -1.91 -4.07 9.76
CA ARG A 143 -3.28 -3.53 9.82
C ARG A 143 -3.33 -2.01 9.60
N PHE A 144 -2.28 -1.30 10.01
CA PHE A 144 -2.28 0.16 10.07
C PHE A 144 -1.44 0.82 8.98
N MET A 145 -0.40 0.13 8.49
CA MET A 145 0.62 0.74 7.65
C MET A 145 0.88 -0.05 6.38
N LYS A 146 1.19 0.68 5.31
CA LYS A 146 1.83 0.19 4.08
C LYS A 146 3.21 0.80 4.02
N TRP A 147 4.24 -0.04 3.87
CA TRP A 147 5.60 0.42 3.59
C TRP A 147 6.17 -0.37 2.43
N CYS A 148 7.28 0.13 1.89
CA CYS A 148 8.09 -0.61 0.94
C CYS A 148 9.51 -0.66 1.52
N LEU A 149 10.02 -1.87 1.76
CA LEU A 149 11.43 -2.08 1.99
C LEU A 149 12.11 -2.04 0.62
N PRO A 150 12.92 -1.00 0.33
CA PRO A 150 13.46 -0.81 -1.01
C PRO A 150 14.40 -1.95 -1.43
N PRO A 151 14.57 -2.15 -2.75
CA PRO A 151 13.98 -1.37 -3.84
C PRO A 151 12.49 -1.66 -4.07
N LYS A 152 11.71 -0.66 -4.50
CA LYS A 152 10.32 -0.87 -4.94
C LYS A 152 10.33 -1.50 -6.34
N ASP A 153 9.58 -2.58 -6.50
CA ASP A 153 9.55 -3.35 -7.74
C ASP A 153 8.28 -4.21 -7.83
N ILE A 154 8.01 -4.76 -9.02
CA ILE A 154 6.96 -5.75 -9.24
C ILE A 154 7.35 -7.12 -8.65
N SER A 155 6.39 -8.00 -8.45
CA SER A 155 6.62 -9.41 -8.14
C SER A 155 6.17 -10.27 -9.33
N LEU A 156 6.92 -11.32 -9.66
CA LEU A 156 6.63 -12.22 -10.77
C LEU A 156 6.94 -13.64 -10.37
N ILE A 157 6.00 -14.55 -10.64
CA ILE A 157 6.20 -15.99 -10.49
C ILE A 157 5.78 -16.67 -11.79
N ARG A 158 6.67 -17.53 -12.28
CA ARG A 158 6.56 -18.22 -13.56
C ARG A 158 6.32 -19.70 -13.32
N ASN A 159 5.17 -20.18 -13.79
CA ASN A 159 4.78 -21.58 -13.84
C ASN A 159 4.90 -22.15 -15.26
N GLY A 160 5.31 -21.32 -16.23
CA GLY A 160 5.48 -21.73 -17.63
C GLY A 160 4.22 -21.58 -18.48
N SER A 161 3.23 -20.83 -17.99
CA SER A 161 1.98 -20.59 -18.71
C SER A 161 2.11 -19.45 -19.72
N LEU A 162 1.37 -19.55 -20.83
CA LEU A 162 1.19 -18.44 -21.76
C LEU A 162 0.16 -17.41 -21.27
N THR A 163 -0.47 -17.65 -20.12
CA THR A 163 -1.39 -16.72 -19.47
C THR A 163 -0.80 -16.19 -18.16
N CYS A 164 -0.89 -14.87 -17.97
CA CYS A 164 -0.48 -14.20 -16.74
C CYS A 164 -1.68 -13.58 -16.01
N ASN A 165 -1.78 -13.82 -14.71
CA ASN A 165 -2.70 -13.13 -13.82
C ASN A 165 -2.02 -11.89 -13.23
N LEU A 166 -2.54 -10.71 -13.56
CA LEU A 166 -2.01 -9.41 -13.16
C LEU A 166 -2.83 -8.85 -12.00
N PHE A 167 -2.16 -8.56 -10.88
CA PHE A 167 -2.78 -8.00 -9.67
C PHE A 167 -2.25 -6.60 -9.38
N GLU A 168 -3.12 -5.71 -8.89
CA GLU A 168 -2.70 -4.38 -8.41
C GLU A 168 -1.83 -4.48 -7.15
N GLY A 169 -2.28 -5.28 -6.17
CA GLY A 169 -1.63 -5.48 -4.89
C GLY A 169 -1.52 -6.96 -4.49
N PHE A 170 -0.60 -7.25 -3.57
CA PHE A 170 -0.35 -8.63 -3.17
C PHE A 170 -1.48 -9.24 -2.32
N ILE A 171 -2.31 -8.42 -1.66
CA ILE A 171 -3.45 -8.91 -0.90
C ILE A 171 -4.53 -9.49 -1.83
N ASP A 172 -4.73 -8.91 -3.01
CA ASP A 172 -5.62 -9.45 -4.04
C ASP A 172 -5.07 -10.75 -4.61
N PHE A 173 -3.76 -10.81 -4.85
CA PHE A 173 -3.08 -12.07 -5.20
C PHE A 173 -3.32 -13.17 -4.14
N LEU A 174 -3.17 -12.87 -2.85
CA LEU A 174 -3.47 -13.84 -1.80
C LEU A 174 -4.95 -14.22 -1.79
N SER A 175 -5.85 -13.26 -2.04
CA SER A 175 -7.29 -13.52 -2.10
C SER A 175 -7.66 -14.44 -3.27
N TRP A 176 -7.01 -14.24 -4.42
CA TRP A 176 -7.15 -15.09 -5.60
C TRP A 176 -6.69 -16.53 -5.34
N LYS A 177 -5.59 -16.71 -4.59
CA LYS A 177 -5.14 -18.03 -4.13
C LYS A 177 -6.20 -18.70 -3.24
N VAL A 178 -6.80 -17.96 -2.31
CA VAL A 178 -7.85 -18.48 -1.41
C VAL A 178 -9.08 -18.94 -2.18
N LEU A 179 -9.51 -18.17 -3.18
CA LEU A 179 -10.69 -18.49 -4.00
C LEU A 179 -10.50 -19.73 -4.89
N GLY A 180 -9.30 -20.33 -4.93
CA GLY A 180 -9.04 -21.53 -5.74
C GLY A 180 -9.12 -21.27 -7.25
N ILE A 181 -9.02 -20.02 -7.68
CA ILE A 181 -9.05 -19.62 -9.10
C ILE A 181 -7.71 -19.96 -9.78
N SER A 182 -6.67 -20.23 -8.99
CA SER A 182 -5.34 -20.61 -9.47
C SER A 182 -5.38 -21.85 -10.36
N ARG A 183 -4.87 -21.72 -11.60
CA ARG A 183 -4.79 -22.78 -12.62
C ARG A 183 -3.36 -23.03 -13.11
N ASP A 184 -2.38 -23.01 -12.20
CA ASP A 184 -0.94 -23.12 -12.53
C ASP A 184 -0.46 -22.10 -13.57
N GLU A 185 -1.14 -20.95 -13.60
CA GLU A 185 -0.81 -19.84 -14.49
C GLU A 185 0.26 -18.95 -13.85
N ASP A 186 0.97 -18.21 -14.69
CA ASP A 186 1.94 -17.23 -14.22
C ASP A 186 1.19 -16.08 -13.53
N TYR A 187 1.87 -15.35 -12.64
CA TYR A 187 1.29 -14.16 -12.03
C TYR A 187 2.29 -13.05 -11.82
N LEU A 188 1.80 -11.84 -11.99
CA LEU A 188 2.53 -10.59 -11.79
C LEU A 188 1.74 -9.71 -10.82
N VAL A 189 2.40 -9.28 -9.75
CA VAL A 189 1.83 -8.31 -8.81
C VAL A 189 2.52 -6.98 -9.02
N LEU A 190 1.76 -5.95 -9.37
CA LEU A 190 2.29 -4.61 -9.64
C LEU A 190 2.93 -3.99 -8.39
N ASN A 191 2.40 -4.29 -7.20
CA ASN A 191 2.77 -3.69 -5.92
C ASN A 191 2.50 -2.17 -5.81
N SER A 192 2.10 -1.55 -6.91
CA SER A 192 1.52 -0.22 -7.08
C SER A 192 1.29 0.00 -8.58
N VAL A 193 0.18 0.64 -8.96
CA VAL A 193 -0.05 1.06 -10.36
C VAL A 193 1.08 1.95 -10.93
N ALA A 194 1.87 2.61 -10.07
CA ALA A 194 3.04 3.39 -10.49
C ALA A 194 4.15 2.53 -11.10
N LEU A 195 4.09 1.21 -10.97
CA LEU A 195 5.01 0.25 -11.57
C LEU A 195 4.47 -0.39 -12.85
N LEU A 196 3.33 0.08 -13.39
CA LEU A 196 2.72 -0.47 -14.59
C LEU A 196 3.71 -0.54 -15.76
N GLU A 197 4.40 0.55 -16.07
CA GLU A 197 5.36 0.56 -17.19
C GLU A 197 6.49 -0.46 -17.01
N ARG A 198 6.90 -0.71 -15.77
CA ARG A 198 7.92 -1.71 -15.45
C ARG A 198 7.44 -3.13 -15.71
N SER A 199 6.13 -3.38 -15.67
CA SER A 199 5.57 -4.70 -15.96
C SER A 199 5.62 -5.05 -17.45
N PHE A 200 5.69 -4.06 -18.36
CA PHE A 200 5.55 -4.30 -19.80
C PHE A 200 6.53 -5.31 -20.39
N PRO A 201 7.86 -5.25 -20.13
CA PRO A 201 8.80 -6.23 -20.67
C PRO A 201 8.46 -7.68 -20.28
N TYR A 202 7.77 -7.87 -19.16
CA TYR A 202 7.33 -9.19 -18.71
C TYR A 202 5.98 -9.57 -19.34
N LEU A 203 5.03 -8.65 -19.34
CA LEU A 203 3.68 -8.85 -19.89
C LEU A 203 3.70 -9.09 -21.40
N ASP A 204 4.67 -8.50 -22.12
CA ASP A 204 4.81 -8.63 -23.57
C ASP A 204 4.92 -10.10 -24.04
N HIS A 205 5.39 -11.01 -23.18
CA HIS A 205 5.57 -12.44 -23.48
C HIS A 205 4.32 -13.31 -23.33
N TYR A 206 3.21 -12.80 -22.80
CA TYR A 206 2.02 -13.63 -22.51
C TYR A 206 0.92 -13.51 -23.55
N GLY A 207 0.48 -14.63 -24.15
CA GLY A 207 -0.64 -14.63 -25.09
C GLY A 207 -1.96 -14.11 -24.51
N LYS A 208 -2.15 -14.23 -23.19
CA LYS A 208 -3.31 -13.69 -22.48
C LYS A 208 -2.93 -13.09 -21.13
N ILE A 209 -3.57 -11.99 -20.74
CA ILE A 209 -3.33 -11.28 -19.48
C ILE A 209 -4.68 -11.08 -18.78
N ARG A 210 -4.88 -11.75 -17.64
CA ARG A 210 -6.07 -11.62 -16.79
C ARG A 210 -5.85 -10.57 -15.74
N CYS A 211 -6.65 -9.51 -15.73
CA CYS A 211 -6.45 -8.36 -14.87
C CYS A 211 -7.41 -8.41 -13.67
N TYR A 212 -6.84 -8.37 -12.47
CA TYR A 212 -7.53 -8.22 -11.19
C TYR A 212 -7.08 -6.89 -10.57
N LEU A 213 -7.69 -5.79 -11.04
CA LEU A 213 -7.39 -4.42 -10.63
C LEU A 213 -8.52 -3.86 -9.76
N ASP A 214 -8.22 -2.85 -8.94
CA ASP A 214 -9.24 -2.22 -8.09
C ASP A 214 -10.37 -1.62 -8.96
N ASN A 215 -11.62 -1.73 -8.51
CA ASN A 215 -12.81 -1.14 -9.12
C ASN A 215 -12.93 0.38 -8.87
N ASP A 216 -11.81 1.05 -8.65
CA ASP A 216 -11.71 2.51 -8.53
C ASP A 216 -11.23 3.16 -9.83
N ASP A 217 -11.20 4.50 -9.86
CA ASP A 217 -10.80 5.23 -11.06
C ASP A 217 -9.35 4.95 -11.47
N THR A 218 -8.49 4.59 -10.52
CA THR A 218 -7.08 4.31 -10.77
C THR A 218 -6.90 2.93 -11.41
N GLY A 219 -7.59 1.91 -10.90
CA GLY A 219 -7.62 0.59 -11.53
C GLY A 219 -8.24 0.64 -12.93
N LYS A 220 -9.34 1.38 -13.11
CA LYS A 220 -9.97 1.57 -14.44
C LYS A 220 -9.04 2.25 -15.46
N ARG A 221 -8.29 3.28 -15.04
CA ARG A 221 -7.27 3.92 -15.89
C ARG A 221 -6.15 2.94 -16.26
N THR A 222 -5.65 2.19 -15.27
CA THR A 222 -4.61 1.17 -15.47
C THR A 222 -5.06 0.12 -16.48
N LEU A 223 -6.31 -0.34 -16.39
CA LEU A 223 -6.90 -1.27 -17.35
C LEU A 223 -7.01 -0.68 -18.76
N ALA A 224 -7.39 0.59 -18.88
CA ALA A 224 -7.46 1.27 -20.17
C ALA A 224 -6.07 1.37 -20.83
N ASP A 225 -5.03 1.67 -20.06
CA ASP A 225 -3.64 1.69 -20.55
C ASP A 225 -3.17 0.30 -21.01
N LEU A 226 -3.53 -0.75 -20.27
CA LEU A 226 -3.27 -2.14 -20.66
C LEU A 226 -4.00 -2.52 -21.94
N ARG A 227 -5.29 -2.20 -22.06
CA ARG A 227 -6.10 -2.46 -23.28
C ARG A 227 -5.52 -1.72 -24.48
N LYS A 228 -5.06 -0.47 -24.31
CA LYS A 228 -4.41 0.30 -25.37
C LYS A 228 -3.13 -0.39 -25.88
N ARG A 229 -2.37 -1.04 -25.00
CA ARG A 229 -1.11 -1.72 -25.37
C ARG A 229 -1.34 -3.13 -25.93
N TYR A 230 -2.24 -3.89 -25.32
CA TYR A 230 -2.33 -5.34 -25.54
C TYR A 230 -3.60 -5.79 -26.26
N GLY A 231 -4.59 -4.90 -26.45
CA GLY A 231 -5.83 -5.18 -27.16
C GLY A 231 -6.55 -6.42 -26.62
N ASP A 232 -6.89 -7.33 -27.52
CA ASP A 232 -7.66 -8.55 -27.24
C ASP A 232 -6.93 -9.57 -26.34
N ARG A 233 -5.65 -9.34 -26.03
CA ARG A 233 -4.92 -10.15 -25.03
C ARG A 233 -5.39 -9.86 -23.60
N ILE A 234 -6.03 -8.71 -23.35
CA ILE A 234 -6.53 -8.34 -22.02
C ILE A 234 -7.87 -9.00 -21.75
N ASP A 235 -7.94 -9.67 -20.61
CA ASP A 235 -9.16 -10.20 -20.00
C ASP A 235 -9.40 -9.44 -18.70
N ASP A 236 -10.52 -8.75 -18.61
CA ASP A 236 -10.91 -7.98 -17.43
C ASP A 236 -11.71 -8.89 -16.50
N CYS A 237 -11.12 -9.23 -15.35
CA CYS A 237 -11.75 -10.14 -14.40
C CYS A 237 -12.55 -9.40 -13.32
N SER A 238 -12.76 -8.08 -13.44
CA SER A 238 -13.50 -7.29 -12.45
C SER A 238 -14.96 -7.69 -12.28
N ASP A 239 -15.57 -8.31 -13.30
CA ASP A 239 -16.92 -8.88 -13.23
C ASP A 239 -17.07 -9.92 -12.10
N LEU A 240 -15.99 -10.64 -11.76
CA LEU A 240 -15.99 -11.62 -10.68
C LEU A 240 -16.32 -11.00 -9.31
N TYR A 241 -15.88 -9.77 -9.10
CA TYR A 241 -16.05 -9.02 -7.85
C TYR A 241 -16.84 -7.72 -8.09
N ALA A 242 -17.81 -7.78 -9.00
CA ALA A 242 -18.72 -6.67 -9.26
C ALA A 242 -19.43 -6.23 -7.96
N GLY A 243 -19.43 -4.92 -7.72
CA GLY A 243 -19.99 -4.33 -6.50
C GLY A 243 -19.04 -4.26 -5.30
N TYR A 244 -17.83 -4.81 -5.42
CA TYR A 244 -16.76 -4.70 -4.42
C TYR A 244 -15.61 -3.85 -4.96
N LYS A 245 -14.88 -3.18 -4.07
CA LYS A 245 -13.74 -2.36 -4.47
C LYS A 245 -12.61 -3.20 -5.03
N ASP A 246 -12.28 -4.32 -4.40
CA ASP A 246 -11.17 -5.18 -4.78
C ASP A 246 -11.48 -6.65 -4.49
N LEU A 247 -10.58 -7.55 -4.90
CA LEU A 247 -10.78 -8.98 -4.76
C LEU A 247 -10.78 -9.41 -3.28
N ASN A 248 -10.05 -8.68 -2.44
CA ASN A 248 -10.02 -8.94 -1.00
C ASN A 248 -11.34 -8.60 -0.30
N GLU A 249 -11.98 -7.51 -0.69
CA GLU A 249 -13.29 -7.13 -0.18
C GLU A 249 -14.36 -8.14 -0.61
N TYR A 250 -14.31 -8.62 -1.86
CA TYR A 250 -15.17 -9.70 -2.32
C TYR A 250 -14.98 -10.98 -1.51
N LEU A 251 -13.74 -11.42 -1.30
CA LEU A 251 -13.44 -12.59 -0.49
C LEU A 251 -13.98 -12.44 0.94
N GLY A 252 -13.68 -11.31 1.58
CA GLY A 252 -14.08 -11.06 2.97
C GLY A 252 -15.59 -10.98 3.17
N SER A 253 -16.34 -10.57 2.14
CA SER A 253 -17.80 -10.44 2.20
C SER A 253 -18.53 -11.75 1.89
N ASN A 254 -18.00 -12.59 1.00
CA ASN A 254 -18.70 -13.77 0.50
C ASN A 254 -18.18 -15.09 1.10
N PHE A 255 -16.95 -15.12 1.61
CA PHE A 255 -16.31 -16.31 2.17
C PHE A 255 -15.62 -15.99 3.51
N PRO A 256 -16.36 -15.51 4.52
CA PRO A 256 -15.77 -15.21 5.81
C PRO A 256 -15.21 -16.50 6.44
N LEU A 257 -13.97 -16.44 6.92
CA LEU A 257 -13.41 -17.55 7.71
C LEU A 257 -14.25 -17.72 8.97
N GLU A 258 -14.71 -18.95 9.23
CA GLU A 258 -15.42 -19.29 10.47
C GLU A 258 -14.62 -18.77 11.69
N GLN A 259 -15.33 -18.15 12.63
CA GLN A 259 -14.73 -17.40 13.74
C GLN A 259 -13.94 -18.32 14.67
#